data_AF-A0A7S3GXE0-F1
#
_entry.id   AF-A0A7S3GXE0-F1
#
_cell.length_a   1.000
_cell.length_b   1.000
_cell.length_c   1.000
_cell.angle_alpha   90.00
_cell.angle_beta   90.00
_cell.angle_gamma   90.00
#
_symmetry.space_group_name_H-M   'P 1'
#
loop_
_entity.id
_entity.type
_entity.pdbx_description
1 polymer ?
#
loop_
_entity_poly.entity_id
_entity_poly.type
_entity_poly.pdbx_seq_one_letter_code
_entity_poly.pdbx_strand_id
1 'polypeptide(L)'
;GLLLPLGYHPNQHSIVGVHLFRDRDTFPIPYTHIYGVTLISALRLGLEHTLRDRLFKHFLKMPLYEDMAPWNIVLMGPIVDYIDYDTRDVTFNKVIPQAYQVMTVLMNYKRTVEDFKRCGSKSSTVYGLPYVSDCVGSNVDRSLSCPDLKLPVPCADGTCHSDYISCLRSITNQAEELQAQQQSRSESADQALSSQVDAHNTAVVDSNLIAAMKSVVGQFNDRTVTSRSYEDFFKDV
;
A
#
# COMPACT_ATOMS: atom_id res chain seq x y z
N GLY A 1 -47.65 -23.49 24.61
CA GLY A 1 -46.43 -24.28 24.80
C GLY A 1 -45.60 -23.64 25.89
N LEU A 2 -44.88 -24.44 26.69
CA LEU A 2 -43.96 -23.93 27.71
C LEU A 2 -42.84 -23.13 27.02
N LEU A 3 -42.60 -21.88 27.43
CA LEU A 3 -41.55 -21.04 26.86
C LEU A 3 -40.28 -21.24 27.70
N LEU A 4 -39.31 -21.96 27.14
CA LEU A 4 -38.05 -22.26 27.81
C LEU A 4 -36.99 -21.19 27.47
N PRO A 5 -36.04 -20.90 28.39
CA PRO A 5 -34.88 -20.07 28.07
C PRO A 5 -34.02 -20.68 26.95
N LEU A 6 -33.26 -19.85 26.23
CA LEU A 6 -32.36 -20.30 25.16
C LEU A 6 -31.38 -21.37 25.68
N GLY A 7 -31.25 -22.48 24.95
CA GLY A 7 -30.37 -23.60 25.30
C GLY A 7 -31.05 -24.68 26.15
N TYR A 8 -32.28 -24.47 26.62
CA TYR A 8 -33.04 -25.46 27.39
C TYR A 8 -34.04 -26.21 26.53
N HIS A 9 -34.08 -27.53 26.67
CA HIS A 9 -34.88 -28.43 25.85
C HIS A 9 -35.69 -29.41 26.69
N PRO A 10 -36.93 -29.75 26.29
CA PRO A 10 -37.63 -30.88 26.86
C PRO A 10 -36.99 -32.18 26.36
N ASN A 11 -36.60 -33.07 27.27
CA ASN A 11 -36.11 -34.41 26.96
C ASN A 11 -36.74 -35.41 27.94
N GLN A 12 -37.65 -36.26 27.44
CA GLN A 12 -38.31 -37.35 28.17
C GLN A 12 -38.64 -37.02 29.65
N HIS A 13 -39.57 -36.08 29.86
CA HIS A 13 -40.05 -35.58 31.16
C HIS A 13 -39.07 -34.73 31.97
N SER A 14 -37.88 -34.45 31.44
CA SER A 14 -36.90 -33.56 32.06
C SER A 14 -36.62 -32.34 31.18
N ILE A 15 -36.09 -31.27 31.78
CA ILE A 15 -35.54 -30.13 31.04
C ILE A 15 -34.02 -30.26 31.08
N VAL A 16 -33.38 -30.26 29.91
CA VAL A 16 -31.92 -30.33 29.77
C VAL A 16 -31.38 -29.03 29.17
N GLY A 17 -30.34 -28.46 29.77
CA GLY A 17 -29.61 -27.31 29.23
C GLY A 17 -28.39 -27.78 28.44
N VAL A 18 -28.26 -27.33 27.19
CA VAL A 18 -27.12 -27.65 26.33
C VAL A 18 -26.45 -26.37 25.89
N HIS A 19 -25.21 -26.20 26.36
CA HIS A 19 -24.38 -25.03 26.09
C HIS A 19 -22.99 -25.50 25.67
N LEU A 20 -22.42 -24.86 24.65
CA LEU A 20 -20.97 -24.85 24.46
C LEU A 20 -20.41 -23.58 25.07
N PHE A 21 -19.26 -23.69 25.71
CA PHE A 21 -18.56 -22.54 26.24
C PHE A 21 -17.41 -22.21 25.30
N ARG A 22 -17.37 -20.99 24.79
CA ARG A 22 -16.28 -20.52 23.93
C ARG A 22 -15.00 -20.43 24.74
N ASP A 23 -13.93 -21.09 24.31
CA ASP A 23 -12.68 -21.22 25.08
C ASP A 23 -12.06 -19.86 25.46
N ARG A 24 -12.19 -18.84 24.61
CA ARG A 24 -11.55 -17.54 24.79
C ARG A 24 -12.14 -16.72 25.93
N ASP A 25 -13.45 -16.77 26.12
CA ASP A 25 -14.17 -15.85 27.02
C ASP A 25 -15.27 -16.53 27.84
N THR A 26 -15.38 -17.86 27.77
CA THR A 26 -16.40 -18.66 28.46
C THR A 26 -17.83 -18.23 28.13
N PHE A 27 -18.04 -17.52 27.03
CA PHE A 27 -19.38 -17.11 26.63
C PHE A 27 -20.23 -18.35 26.34
N PRO A 28 -21.41 -18.51 26.99
CA PRO A 28 -22.27 -19.65 26.75
C PRO A 28 -22.99 -19.48 25.42
N ILE A 29 -22.76 -20.41 24.49
CA ILE A 29 -23.45 -20.51 23.21
C ILE A 29 -24.63 -21.47 23.40
N PRO A 30 -25.87 -20.96 23.51
CA PRO A 30 -27.03 -21.81 23.72
C PRO A 30 -27.39 -22.52 22.40
N TYR A 31 -27.34 -23.85 22.39
CA TYR A 31 -27.90 -24.59 21.26
C TYR A 31 -29.41 -24.57 21.36
N THR A 32 -30.09 -23.84 20.48
CA THR A 32 -31.56 -23.72 20.48
C THR A 32 -32.26 -24.91 19.82
N HIS A 33 -31.54 -25.66 18.99
CA HIS A 33 -32.06 -26.84 18.30
C HIS A 33 -30.99 -27.95 18.23
N ILE A 34 -31.25 -29.11 18.86
CA ILE A 34 -30.40 -30.32 18.82
C ILE A 34 -30.98 -31.32 17.81
N TYR A 35 -31.33 -30.85 16.62
CA TYR A 35 -31.90 -31.72 15.57
C TYR A 35 -31.28 -31.46 14.18
N GLY A 36 -30.22 -30.65 14.11
CA GLY A 36 -29.59 -30.27 12.87
C GLY A 36 -28.43 -31.17 12.49
N VAL A 37 -28.37 -31.59 11.23
CA VAL A 37 -27.17 -32.20 10.62
C VAL A 37 -26.48 -31.12 9.79
N THR A 38 -25.18 -30.92 9.97
CA THR A 38 -24.45 -29.93 9.17
C THR A 38 -24.52 -30.27 7.68
N LEU A 39 -24.55 -29.24 6.83
CA LEU A 39 -24.65 -29.39 5.37
C LEU A 39 -23.47 -30.18 4.82
N ILE A 40 -22.27 -29.98 5.35
CA ILE A 40 -21.10 -30.80 4.98
C ILE A 40 -21.32 -32.30 5.25
N SER A 41 -21.94 -32.66 6.37
CA SER A 41 -22.20 -34.06 6.72
C SER A 41 -23.24 -34.65 5.77
N ALA A 42 -24.34 -33.91 5.54
CA ALA A 42 -25.38 -34.31 4.61
C ALA A 42 -24.82 -34.54 3.20
N LEU A 43 -24.04 -33.58 2.67
CA LEU A 43 -23.42 -33.69 1.35
C LEU A 43 -22.47 -34.90 1.25
N ARG A 44 -21.66 -35.16 2.28
CA ARG A 44 -20.72 -36.31 2.31
C ARG A 44 -21.41 -37.66 2.41
N LEU A 45 -22.59 -37.73 3.01
CA LEU A 45 -23.39 -38.96 3.08
C LEU A 45 -24.08 -39.31 1.74
N GLY A 46 -23.98 -38.43 0.73
CA GLY A 46 -24.53 -38.69 -0.60
C GLY A 46 -26.04 -38.45 -0.66
N LEU A 47 -26.44 -37.17 -0.61
CA LEU A 47 -27.84 -36.79 -0.80
C LEU A 47 -28.36 -37.18 -2.19
N GLU A 48 -29.58 -37.69 -2.22
CA GLU A 48 -30.33 -37.88 -3.46
C GLU A 48 -30.48 -36.54 -4.21
N HIS A 49 -30.48 -36.60 -5.55
CA HIS A 49 -30.38 -35.43 -6.41
C HIS A 49 -31.49 -34.39 -6.18
N THR A 50 -32.74 -34.85 -6.07
CA THR A 50 -33.91 -34.00 -5.83
C THR A 50 -33.82 -33.27 -4.49
N LEU A 51 -33.35 -33.95 -3.44
CA LEU A 51 -33.11 -33.34 -2.14
C LEU A 51 -31.98 -32.32 -2.19
N ARG A 52 -30.87 -32.65 -2.87
CA ARG A 52 -29.74 -31.73 -3.05
C ARG A 52 -30.15 -30.44 -3.75
N ASP A 53 -30.92 -30.54 -4.83
CA ASP A 53 -31.41 -29.38 -5.58
C ASP A 53 -32.35 -28.51 -4.75
N ARG A 54 -33.20 -29.15 -3.92
CA ARG A 54 -34.09 -28.44 -3.01
C ARG A 54 -33.29 -27.67 -1.96
N LEU A 55 -32.32 -28.31 -1.32
CA LEU A 55 -31.48 -27.68 -0.30
C LEU A 55 -30.65 -26.54 -0.89
N PHE A 56 -30.13 -26.70 -2.11
CA PHE A 56 -29.44 -25.62 -2.83
C PHE A 56 -30.36 -24.41 -3.05
N LYS A 57 -31.61 -24.61 -3.45
CA LYS A 57 -32.59 -23.52 -3.57
C LYS A 57 -32.89 -22.83 -2.23
N HIS A 58 -32.86 -23.56 -1.13
CA HIS A 58 -33.01 -22.96 0.20
C HIS A 58 -31.76 -22.18 0.61
N PHE A 59 -30.57 -22.73 0.36
CA PHE A 59 -29.29 -22.06 0.59
C PHE A 59 -29.20 -20.72 -0.14
N LEU A 60 -29.57 -20.67 -1.42
CA LEU A 60 -29.54 -19.42 -2.21
C LEU A 60 -30.49 -18.33 -1.69
N LYS A 61 -31.48 -18.68 -0.87
CA LYS A 61 -32.42 -17.71 -0.27
C LYS A 61 -31.93 -17.17 1.07
N MET A 62 -30.88 -17.75 1.63
CA MET A 62 -30.31 -17.27 2.89
C MET A 62 -29.64 -15.91 2.70
N PRO A 63 -29.61 -15.06 3.73
CA PRO A 63 -28.72 -13.90 3.76
C PRO A 63 -27.26 -14.33 3.59
N LEU A 64 -26.43 -13.43 3.07
CA LEU A 64 -25.00 -13.68 2.90
C LEU A 64 -24.29 -13.33 4.20
N TYR A 65 -23.73 -14.33 4.87
CA TYR A 65 -22.94 -14.18 6.09
C TYR A 65 -21.44 -14.22 5.78
N GLU A 66 -20.61 -13.80 6.74
CA GLU A 66 -19.15 -13.72 6.58
C GLU A 66 -18.51 -15.09 6.34
N ASP A 67 -18.75 -16.06 7.24
CA ASP A 67 -18.21 -17.42 7.14
C ASP A 67 -19.29 -18.41 6.67
N MET A 68 -19.83 -18.19 5.48
CA MET A 68 -20.91 -18.96 4.89
C MET A 68 -20.44 -20.30 4.28
N ALA A 69 -19.73 -21.09 5.08
CA ALA A 69 -19.21 -22.39 4.69
C ALA A 69 -20.17 -23.56 5.02
N PRO A 70 -20.05 -24.73 4.34
CA PRO A 70 -20.96 -25.86 4.55
C PRO A 70 -20.96 -26.46 5.96
N TRP A 71 -19.95 -26.20 6.78
CA TRP A 71 -19.91 -26.62 8.19
C TRP A 71 -20.72 -25.70 9.11
N ASN A 72 -20.91 -24.43 8.73
CA ASN A 72 -21.71 -23.44 9.47
C ASN A 72 -23.19 -23.40 9.03
N ILE A 73 -23.61 -24.32 8.16
CA ILE A 73 -24.98 -24.45 7.69
C ILE A 73 -25.53 -25.78 8.21
N VAL A 74 -26.75 -25.76 8.76
CA VAL A 74 -27.43 -26.97 9.25
C VAL A 74 -28.70 -27.24 8.46
N LEU A 75 -29.00 -28.51 8.28
CA LEU A 75 -30.29 -28.99 7.78
C LEU A 75 -31.25 -29.11 8.95
N MET A 76 -32.38 -28.40 8.90
CA MET A 76 -33.48 -28.54 9.84
C MET A 76 -34.70 -29.07 9.08
N GLY A 77 -34.78 -30.39 8.94
CA GLY A 77 -35.79 -31.04 8.12
C GLY A 77 -35.62 -30.66 6.63
N PRO A 78 -36.60 -29.98 6.00
CA PRO A 78 -36.53 -29.64 4.57
C PRO A 78 -35.79 -28.32 4.26
N ILE A 79 -35.39 -27.55 5.28
CA ILE A 79 -34.73 -26.24 5.10
C ILE A 79 -33.28 -26.26 5.60
N VAL A 80 -32.53 -25.23 5.22
CA VAL A 80 -31.19 -24.96 5.75
C VAL A 80 -31.18 -23.64 6.52
N ASP A 81 -30.29 -23.54 7.51
CA ASP A 81 -30.10 -22.34 8.32
C ASP A 81 -28.63 -22.16 8.75
N TYR A 82 -28.26 -20.96 9.18
CA TYR A 82 -26.91 -20.56 9.55
C TYR A 82 -26.70 -20.63 11.07
N ILE A 83 -25.59 -21.22 11.51
CA ILE A 83 -25.37 -21.50 12.95
C ILE A 83 -24.10 -20.89 13.54
N ASP A 84 -23.29 -20.17 12.77
CA ASP A 84 -22.12 -19.50 13.34
C ASP A 84 -22.54 -18.30 14.18
N TYR A 85 -22.48 -18.46 15.50
CA TYR A 85 -22.87 -17.43 16.47
C TYR A 85 -21.96 -16.21 16.46
N ASP A 86 -20.72 -16.34 15.97
CA ASP A 86 -19.77 -15.24 15.97
C ASP A 86 -20.10 -14.21 14.88
N THR A 87 -20.78 -14.63 13.79
CA THR A 87 -21.01 -13.78 12.62
C THR A 87 -22.47 -13.71 12.15
N ARG A 88 -23.39 -14.51 12.72
CA ARG A 88 -24.80 -14.59 12.28
C ARG A 88 -25.60 -13.28 12.32
N ASP A 89 -25.20 -12.31 13.12
CA ASP A 89 -25.96 -11.07 13.29
C ASP A 89 -25.61 -10.02 12.21
N VAL A 90 -24.62 -10.30 11.37
CA VAL A 90 -24.15 -9.41 10.30
C VAL A 90 -24.38 -10.05 8.93
N THR A 91 -25.05 -9.32 8.04
CA THR A 91 -25.31 -9.78 6.67
C THR A 91 -24.75 -8.82 5.63
N PHE A 92 -24.25 -9.37 4.53
CA PHE A 92 -23.54 -8.64 3.49
C PHE A 92 -24.38 -8.39 2.23
N ASN A 93 -25.67 -8.77 2.22
CA ASN A 93 -26.56 -8.65 1.06
C ASN A 93 -26.55 -7.25 0.42
N LYS A 94 -26.46 -6.19 1.23
CA LYS A 94 -26.43 -4.80 0.76
C LYS A 94 -25.05 -4.33 0.31
N VAL A 95 -23.99 -4.92 0.85
CA VAL A 95 -22.60 -4.52 0.60
C VAL A 95 -22.03 -5.22 -0.63
N ILE A 96 -22.50 -6.43 -0.93
CA ILE A 96 -22.01 -7.23 -2.07
C ILE A 96 -22.05 -6.48 -3.40
N PRO A 97 -23.14 -5.77 -3.79
CA PRO A 97 -23.14 -4.98 -5.03
C PRO A 97 -22.04 -3.91 -5.06
N GLN A 98 -21.80 -3.24 -3.93
CA GLN A 98 -20.73 -2.25 -3.80
C GLN A 98 -19.35 -2.91 -3.88
N ALA A 99 -19.18 -4.07 -3.24
CA ALA A 99 -17.95 -4.85 -3.33
C ALA A 99 -17.65 -5.23 -4.80
N TYR A 100 -18.66 -5.63 -5.58
CA TYR A 100 -18.49 -5.89 -7.02
C TYR A 100 -18.02 -4.66 -7.81
N GLN A 101 -18.58 -3.48 -7.52
CA GLN A 101 -18.14 -2.23 -8.15
C GLN A 101 -16.68 -1.92 -7.79
N VAL A 102 -16.32 -2.02 -6.50
CA VAL A 102 -14.95 -1.80 -6.02
C VAL A 102 -13.99 -2.79 -6.66
N MET A 103 -14.32 -4.09 -6.69
CA MET A 103 -13.50 -5.11 -7.35
C MET A 103 -13.30 -4.80 -8.84
N THR A 104 -14.34 -4.32 -9.53
CA THR A 104 -14.25 -3.92 -10.94
C THR A 104 -13.29 -2.74 -11.14
N VAL A 105 -13.36 -1.73 -10.27
CA VAL A 105 -12.42 -0.60 -10.28
C VAL A 105 -10.99 -1.09 -10.07
N LEU A 106 -10.76 -1.96 -9.08
CA LEU A 106 -9.45 -2.50 -8.76
C LEU A 106 -8.87 -3.37 -9.90
N MET A 107 -9.70 -4.21 -10.54
CA MET A 107 -9.31 -4.98 -11.73
C MET A 107 -8.81 -4.07 -12.86
N ASN A 108 -9.55 -3.02 -13.18
CA ASN A 108 -9.19 -2.08 -14.25
C ASN A 108 -7.97 -1.23 -13.89
N TYR A 109 -7.83 -0.85 -12.62
CA TYR A 109 -6.65 -0.13 -12.15
C TYR A 109 -5.39 -0.99 -12.26
N LYS A 110 -5.45 -2.25 -11.80
CA LYS A 110 -4.35 -3.23 -11.97
C LYS A 110 -3.95 -3.33 -13.44
N ARG A 111 -4.92 -3.51 -14.33
CA ARG A 111 -4.66 -3.61 -15.77
C ARG A 111 -3.93 -2.38 -16.33
N THR A 112 -4.38 -1.19 -15.95
CA THR A 112 -3.75 0.07 -16.37
C THR A 112 -2.29 0.15 -15.91
N VAL A 113 -2.00 -0.25 -14.66
CA VAL A 113 -0.63 -0.29 -14.13
C VAL A 113 0.25 -1.26 -14.94
N GLU A 114 -0.26 -2.45 -15.26
CA GLU A 114 0.43 -3.41 -16.14
C GLU A 114 0.70 -2.83 -17.54
N ASP A 115 -0.26 -2.09 -18.11
CA ASP A 115 -0.12 -1.46 -19.43
C ASP A 115 0.92 -0.32 -19.44
N PHE A 116 1.15 0.34 -18.29
CA PHE A 116 2.30 1.23 -18.08
C PHE A 116 3.64 0.48 -17.98
N LYS A 117 3.64 -0.86 -18.09
CA LYS A 117 4.79 -1.74 -17.86
C LYS A 117 5.38 -1.53 -16.45
N ARG A 118 4.53 -1.17 -15.50
CA ARG A 118 4.85 -1.06 -14.08
C ARG A 118 4.24 -2.26 -13.37
N CYS A 119 5.01 -2.89 -12.47
CA CYS A 119 4.58 -4.06 -11.69
C CYS A 119 4.27 -5.32 -12.54
N GLY A 120 4.26 -6.50 -11.91
CA GLY A 120 3.94 -7.79 -12.56
C GLY A 120 2.47 -8.21 -12.40
N SER A 121 2.16 -9.42 -12.86
CA SER A 121 0.79 -9.99 -12.89
C SER A 121 0.43 -10.91 -11.71
N LYS A 122 1.42 -11.34 -10.91
CA LYS A 122 1.31 -12.31 -9.81
C LYS A 122 1.32 -11.68 -8.41
N SER A 123 0.22 -11.06 -8.01
CA SER A 123 0.02 -10.73 -6.59
C SER A 123 -1.35 -11.16 -6.14
N SER A 124 -1.37 -11.64 -4.92
CA SER A 124 -2.57 -12.03 -4.20
C SER A 124 -2.48 -11.48 -2.79
N THR A 125 -3.58 -11.01 -2.24
CA THR A 125 -3.67 -10.76 -0.80
C THR A 125 -3.57 -12.08 -0.02
N VAL A 126 -3.52 -12.01 1.31
CA VAL A 126 -3.58 -13.20 2.20
C VAL A 126 -4.79 -14.09 1.89
N TYR A 127 -5.87 -13.53 1.32
CA TYR A 127 -7.08 -14.23 0.90
C TYR A 127 -7.11 -14.64 -0.58
N GLY A 128 -5.99 -14.53 -1.30
CA GLY A 128 -5.92 -15.00 -2.69
C GLY A 128 -6.61 -14.08 -3.71
N LEU A 129 -6.99 -12.85 -3.36
CA LEU A 129 -7.73 -11.96 -4.27
C LEU A 129 -6.82 -11.54 -5.45
N PRO A 130 -7.14 -11.91 -6.71
CA PRO A 130 -6.23 -11.76 -7.85
C PRO A 130 -6.20 -10.34 -8.45
N TYR A 131 -6.87 -9.39 -7.81
CA TYR A 131 -7.12 -8.02 -8.30
C TYR A 131 -6.12 -6.99 -7.75
N VAL A 132 -5.02 -7.48 -7.17
CA VAL A 132 -3.91 -6.67 -6.66
C VAL A 132 -2.67 -6.94 -7.53
N SER A 133 -1.76 -5.98 -7.68
CA SER A 133 -0.52 -6.09 -8.47
C SER A 133 0.73 -6.35 -7.62
N ASP A 134 1.80 -6.89 -8.22
CA ASP A 134 3.02 -7.43 -7.54
C ASP A 134 3.85 -6.36 -6.84
N CYS A 135 3.49 -5.09 -7.03
CA CYS A 135 3.99 -3.99 -6.23
C CYS A 135 3.42 -3.99 -4.80
N VAL A 136 2.47 -4.87 -4.50
CA VAL A 136 1.93 -5.13 -3.17
C VAL A 136 2.32 -6.51 -2.71
N GLY A 137 2.81 -6.58 -1.48
CA GLY A 137 3.56 -7.73 -1.02
C GLY A 137 5.03 -7.42 -1.17
N SER A 138 5.70 -7.38 -0.03
CA SER A 138 7.12 -7.09 0.05
C SER A 138 7.94 -8.11 -0.74
N ASN A 139 8.54 -7.69 -1.86
CA ASN A 139 9.60 -8.44 -2.53
C ASN A 139 10.96 -8.27 -1.81
N VAL A 140 11.09 -7.27 -0.93
CA VAL A 140 12.38 -6.85 -0.35
C VAL A 140 12.56 -7.37 1.07
N ASP A 141 11.48 -7.66 1.77
CA ASP A 141 11.51 -8.12 3.16
C ASP A 141 10.21 -8.86 3.52
N ARG A 142 10.25 -10.19 3.54
CA ARG A 142 9.11 -11.05 3.95
C ARG A 142 8.69 -10.84 5.43
N SER A 143 9.17 -9.80 6.10
CA SER A 143 9.05 -9.54 7.52
C SER A 143 7.98 -8.50 7.90
N LEU A 144 7.52 -7.66 6.96
CA LEU A 144 6.50 -6.65 7.28
C LEU A 144 5.12 -7.29 7.43
N SER A 145 4.72 -7.53 8.68
CA SER A 145 3.39 -7.99 9.06
C SER A 145 2.47 -6.80 9.34
N CYS A 146 1.30 -6.78 8.71
CA CYS A 146 0.26 -5.77 8.92
C CYS A 146 -0.93 -6.38 9.69
N PRO A 147 -0.88 -6.41 11.04
CA PRO A 147 -1.91 -7.06 11.85
C PRO A 147 -3.21 -6.26 11.99
N ASP A 148 -3.17 -4.96 11.69
CA ASP A 148 -4.37 -4.11 11.73
C ASP A 148 -5.20 -4.31 10.46
N LEU A 149 -6.44 -4.76 10.62
CA LEU A 149 -7.40 -4.96 9.54
C LEU A 149 -7.75 -3.65 8.80
N LYS A 150 -7.52 -2.48 9.42
CA LYS A 150 -7.71 -1.18 8.77
C LYS A 150 -6.57 -0.81 7.83
N LEU A 151 -5.39 -1.41 8.01
CA LEU A 151 -4.20 -1.18 7.20
C LEU A 151 -3.60 -2.53 6.75
N PRO A 152 -4.33 -3.38 6.02
CA PRO A 152 -3.95 -4.77 5.81
C PRO A 152 -2.87 -4.94 4.72
N VAL A 153 -2.45 -3.86 4.06
CA VAL A 153 -1.61 -3.90 2.87
C VAL A 153 -0.15 -3.62 3.22
N PRO A 154 0.74 -4.64 3.25
CA PRO A 154 2.17 -4.41 3.40
C PRO A 154 2.74 -3.80 2.12
N CYS A 155 3.37 -2.64 2.23
CA CYS A 155 3.87 -1.87 1.11
C CYS A 155 5.40 -1.87 1.04
N ALA A 156 5.95 -1.68 -0.16
CA ALA A 156 7.40 -1.63 -0.38
C ALA A 156 8.06 -0.37 0.22
N ASP A 157 7.27 0.61 0.64
CA ASP A 157 7.73 1.80 1.37
C ASP A 157 8.03 1.53 2.86
N GLY A 158 7.87 0.28 3.32
CA GLY A 158 8.11 -0.13 4.70
C GLY A 158 6.93 0.10 5.65
N THR A 159 5.76 0.54 5.15
CA THR A 159 4.58 0.86 5.96
C THR A 159 3.35 0.02 5.56
N CYS A 160 2.37 -0.03 6.46
CA CYS A 160 1.08 -0.69 6.23
C CYS A 160 0.03 0.32 5.75
N HIS A 161 -0.71 -0.06 4.73
CA HIS A 161 -1.65 0.81 4.01
C HIS A 161 -3.07 0.26 4.03
N SER A 162 -4.07 1.13 3.89
CA SER A 162 -5.49 0.75 3.85
C SER A 162 -5.82 -0.06 2.60
N ASP A 163 -5.16 0.26 1.48
CA ASP A 163 -5.41 -0.35 0.19
C ASP A 163 -4.18 -0.27 -0.71
N TYR A 164 -4.24 -1.00 -1.82
CA TYR A 164 -3.19 -1.05 -2.83
C TYR A 164 -2.88 0.32 -3.43
N ILE A 165 -3.90 1.16 -3.65
CA ILE A 165 -3.73 2.44 -4.33
C ILE A 165 -2.95 3.41 -3.44
N SER A 166 -3.24 3.43 -2.13
CA SER A 166 -2.48 4.27 -1.19
C SER A 166 -1.01 3.86 -1.12
N CYS A 167 -0.71 2.56 -1.13
CA CYS A 167 0.65 2.04 -1.20
C CYS A 167 1.40 2.53 -2.46
N LEU A 168 0.80 2.37 -3.64
CA LEU A 168 1.44 2.81 -4.88
C LEU A 168 1.70 4.32 -4.93
N ARG A 169 0.74 5.11 -4.44
CA ARG A 169 0.90 6.56 -4.34
C ARG A 169 2.07 6.91 -3.43
N SER A 170 2.18 6.24 -2.28
CA SER A 170 3.29 6.44 -1.34
C SER A 170 4.65 6.15 -1.98
N ILE A 171 4.81 5.00 -2.64
CA ILE A 171 6.06 4.64 -3.32
C ILE A 171 6.41 5.66 -4.41
N THR A 172 5.43 6.11 -5.18
CA THR A 172 5.64 7.08 -6.26
C THR A 172 6.07 8.44 -5.71
N ASN A 173 5.38 8.93 -4.69
CA ASN A 173 5.70 10.20 -4.04
C ASN A 173 7.11 10.18 -3.44
N GLN A 174 7.49 9.09 -2.75
CA GLN A 174 8.84 8.94 -2.21
C GLN A 174 9.90 8.94 -3.32
N ALA A 175 9.63 8.28 -4.46
CA ALA A 175 10.55 8.28 -5.59
C ALA A 175 10.72 9.68 -6.21
N GLU A 176 9.64 10.45 -6.32
CA GLU A 176 9.67 11.83 -6.80
C GLU A 176 10.42 12.76 -5.83
N GLU A 177 10.19 12.63 -4.52
CA GLU A 177 10.90 13.39 -3.49
C GLU A 177 12.41 13.10 -3.50
N LEU A 178 12.80 11.82 -3.62
CA LEU A 178 14.21 11.42 -3.71
C LEU A 178 14.87 11.98 -4.97
N GLN A 179 14.16 12.00 -6.11
CA GLN A 179 14.66 12.61 -7.35
C GLN A 179 14.81 14.13 -7.22
N ALA A 180 13.84 14.82 -6.61
CA ALA A 180 13.93 16.26 -6.37
C ALA A 180 15.05 16.62 -5.39
N GLN A 181 15.30 15.79 -4.35
CA GLN A 181 16.44 15.96 -3.44
C GLN A 181 17.79 15.71 -4.13
N GLN A 182 17.86 14.77 -5.06
CA GLN A 182 19.07 14.53 -5.85
C GLN A 182 19.34 15.68 -6.83
N GLN A 183 18.31 16.18 -7.52
CA GLN A 183 18.42 17.33 -8.42
C GLN A 183 18.82 18.61 -7.70
N SER A 184 18.20 18.91 -6.56
CA SER A 184 18.57 20.09 -5.75
C SER A 184 19.99 19.99 -5.18
N ARG A 185 20.46 18.79 -4.82
CA ARG A 185 21.86 18.57 -4.40
C ARG A 185 22.84 18.74 -5.56
N SER A 186 22.53 18.27 -6.77
CA SER A 186 23.38 18.50 -7.94
C SER A 186 23.43 19.97 -8.33
N GLU A 187 22.30 20.68 -8.32
CA GLU A 187 22.26 22.13 -8.63
C GLU A 187 23.01 22.96 -7.59
N SER A 188 22.90 22.59 -6.31
CA SER A 188 23.66 23.24 -5.22
C SER A 188 25.16 22.96 -5.34
N ALA A 189 25.55 21.76 -5.77
CA ALA A 189 26.95 21.40 -6.01
C ALA A 189 27.53 22.14 -7.24
N ASP A 190 26.75 22.27 -8.31
CA ASP A 190 27.14 23.00 -9.52
C ASP A 190 27.24 24.51 -9.26
N GLN A 191 26.35 25.10 -8.46
CA GLN A 191 26.46 26.50 -8.02
C GLN A 191 27.67 26.73 -7.09
N ALA A 192 27.96 25.79 -6.19
CA ALA A 192 29.14 25.87 -5.33
C ALA A 192 30.45 25.76 -6.15
N LEU A 193 30.46 24.94 -7.21
CA LEU A 193 31.60 24.82 -8.11
C LEU A 193 31.77 26.07 -8.99
N SER A 194 30.69 26.62 -9.54
CA SER A 194 30.73 27.87 -10.32
C SER A 194 31.28 29.03 -9.49
N SER A 195 30.81 29.20 -8.25
CA SER A 195 31.26 30.27 -7.37
C SER A 195 32.73 30.14 -6.94
N GLN A 196 33.27 28.92 -6.84
CA GLN A 196 34.72 28.72 -6.64
C GLN A 196 35.55 29.06 -7.89
N VAL A 197 35.06 28.71 -9.08
CA VAL A 197 35.72 29.07 -10.35
C VAL A 197 35.71 30.59 -10.56
N ASP A 198 34.61 31.25 -10.24
CA ASP A 198 34.50 32.71 -10.32
C ASP A 198 35.41 33.41 -9.30
N ALA A 199 35.47 32.91 -8.05
CA ALA A 199 36.39 33.43 -7.03
C ALA A 199 37.87 33.25 -7.44
N HIS A 200 38.22 32.11 -8.04
CA HIS A 200 39.56 31.86 -8.55
C HIS A 200 39.92 32.79 -9.71
N ASN A 201 39.02 32.95 -10.69
CA ASN A 201 39.23 33.84 -11.83
C ASN A 201 39.36 35.30 -11.41
N THR A 202 38.57 35.76 -10.43
CA THR A 202 38.65 37.14 -9.91
C THR A 202 40.01 37.40 -9.24
N ALA A 203 40.51 36.45 -8.45
CA ALA A 203 41.82 36.55 -7.80
C ALA A 203 43.00 36.54 -8.81
N VAL A 204 42.88 35.79 -9.91
CA VAL A 204 43.87 35.77 -10.99
C VAL A 204 43.89 37.09 -11.77
N VAL A 205 42.72 37.68 -12.04
CA VAL A 205 42.61 38.98 -12.70
C VAL A 205 43.20 40.10 -11.83
N ASP A 206 42.92 40.12 -10.52
CA ASP A 206 43.50 41.09 -9.60
C ASP A 206 45.03 40.96 -9.50
N SER A 207 45.54 39.73 -9.47
CA SER A 207 47.00 39.48 -9.44
C SER A 207 47.71 39.99 -10.70
N ASN A 208 47.10 39.81 -11.87
CA ASN A 208 47.63 40.30 -13.14
C ASN A 208 47.51 41.83 -13.28
N LEU A 209 46.44 42.43 -12.76
CA LEU A 209 46.25 43.88 -12.74
C LEU A 209 47.29 44.56 -11.82
N ILE A 210 47.55 43.97 -10.64
CA ILE A 210 48.58 44.45 -9.71
C ILE A 210 49.99 44.32 -10.32
N ALA A 211 50.27 43.25 -11.06
CA ALA A 211 51.53 43.08 -11.78
C ALA A 211 51.71 44.12 -12.90
N ALA A 212 50.65 44.40 -13.66
CA ALA A 212 50.65 45.42 -14.72
C ALA A 212 50.83 46.83 -14.16
N MET A 213 50.17 47.18 -13.04
CA MET A 213 50.34 48.48 -12.39
C MET A 213 51.76 48.68 -11.82
N LYS A 214 52.38 47.62 -11.28
CA LYS A 214 53.79 47.68 -10.83
C LYS A 214 54.77 47.89 -11.99
N SER A 215 54.49 47.35 -13.17
CA SER A 215 55.28 47.58 -14.39
C SER A 215 55.19 49.03 -14.89
N VAL A 216 54.03 49.68 -14.74
CA VAL A 216 53.83 51.08 -15.17
C VAL A 216 54.45 52.07 -14.20
N VAL A 217 54.38 51.80 -12.89
CA VAL A 217 55.00 52.66 -11.86
C VAL A 217 56.54 52.55 -11.88
N GLY A 218 57.10 51.40 -12.27
CA GLY A 218 58.54 51.23 -12.45
C GLY A 218 59.16 52.02 -13.62
N GLN A 219 58.36 52.45 -14.60
CA GLN A 219 58.84 53.21 -15.76
C GLN A 219 58.82 54.74 -15.57
N PHE A 220 58.22 55.25 -14.48
CA PHE A 220 58.11 56.69 -14.24
C PHE A 220 59.18 57.29 -13.32
N ASN A 221 60.14 56.48 -12.83
CA ASN A 221 61.12 56.93 -11.85
C ASN A 221 62.53 57.21 -12.41
N ASP A 222 62.72 57.23 -13.74
CA ASP A 222 64.07 57.34 -14.33
C ASP A 222 64.19 58.37 -15.48
N ARG A 223 63.49 59.50 -15.39
CA ARG A 223 63.72 60.64 -16.29
C ARG A 223 63.82 61.97 -15.53
N THR A 224 64.99 62.20 -14.94
CA THR A 224 65.47 63.54 -14.65
C THR A 224 66.02 64.21 -15.91
N VAL A 225 65.60 65.45 -16.08
CA VAL A 225 65.83 66.36 -17.20
C VAL A 225 67.22 66.97 -17.14
N THR A 226 67.91 67.09 -18.28
CA THR A 226 68.89 68.16 -18.50
C THR A 226 68.82 68.69 -19.93
N SER A 227 68.73 70.01 -20.03
CA SER A 227 68.66 70.86 -21.22
C SER A 227 70.01 70.99 -21.92
N ARG A 228 70.00 71.17 -23.26
CA ARG A 228 70.98 72.00 -23.97
C ARG A 228 70.50 72.41 -25.38
N SER A 229 71.09 73.51 -25.83
CA SER A 229 70.62 74.50 -26.79
C SER A 229 70.86 74.18 -28.27
N TYR A 230 70.14 74.98 -29.09
CA TYR A 230 70.40 75.45 -30.45
C TYR A 230 71.80 75.25 -31.05
N GLU A 231 71.75 75.02 -32.38
CA GLU A 231 72.81 74.96 -33.41
C GLU A 231 73.41 73.58 -33.72
N ASP A 232 73.63 73.38 -35.03
CA ASP A 232 74.22 72.23 -35.72
C ASP A 232 73.29 71.02 -35.96
N PHE A 233 73.13 70.45 -37.16
CA PHE A 233 73.86 70.58 -38.41
C PHE A 233 73.03 69.86 -39.49
N PHE A 234 72.81 70.47 -40.65
CA PHE A 234 72.51 69.74 -41.88
C PHE A 234 73.62 68.72 -42.13
N LYS A 235 73.28 67.46 -42.43
CA LYS A 235 73.97 66.63 -43.44
C LYS A 235 73.32 65.25 -43.62
N ASP A 236 73.02 64.99 -44.89
CA ASP A 236 72.98 63.72 -45.61
C ASP A 236 71.73 62.82 -45.54
N VAL A 237 71.07 62.82 -46.72
CA VAL A 237 70.05 61.92 -47.34
C VAL A 237 68.59 62.16 -47.01
#